data_AF-A0A6V7I467-F1
#
_entry.id   AF-A0A6V7I467-F1
#
_cell.length_a   1.000
_cell.length_b   1.000
_cell.length_c   1.000
_cell.angle_alpha   90.00
_cell.angle_beta   90.00
_cell.angle_gamma   90.00
#
_symmetry.space_group_name_H-M   'P 1'
#
loop_
_entity.id
_entity.type
_entity.pdbx_description
1 polymer ?
#
loop_
_entity_poly.entity_id
_entity_poly.type
_entity_poly.pdbx_seq_one_letter_code
_entity_poly.pdbx_strand_id
1 'polypeptide(L)' 'VKIGPFAEHSNQLWNVSAVASWNRVNGGLIRMYKAE' A
#
# COMPACT_ATOMS: atom_id res chain seq x y z
N VAL A 1 -6.68 -0.78 -16.39
CA VAL A 1 -6.81 0.33 -15.41
C VAL A 1 -8.18 0.21 -14.75
N LYS A 2 -8.27 0.31 -13.43
CA LYS A 2 -9.56 0.22 -12.70
C LYS A 2 -10.21 1.61 -12.68
N ILE A 3 -11.54 1.64 -12.66
CA ILE A 3 -12.35 2.87 -12.70
C ILE A 3 -13.05 3.01 -11.33
N GLY A 4 -13.24 4.25 -10.86
CA GLY A 4 -13.84 4.56 -9.57
C GLY A 4 -12.82 5.00 -8.52
N PRO A 5 -13.26 5.27 -7.28
CA PRO A 5 -12.37 5.68 -6.20
C PRO A 5 -11.25 4.68 -5.93
N PHE A 6 -10.01 5.17 -5.85
CA PHE A 6 -8.84 4.31 -5.67
C PHE A 6 -8.92 3.42 -4.40
N ALA A 7 -9.52 3.96 -3.33
CA ALA A 7 -9.74 3.25 -2.07
C ALA A 7 -10.61 1.98 -2.24
N GLU A 8 -11.54 1.96 -3.19
CA GLU A 8 -12.46 0.83 -3.40
C GLU A 8 -11.78 -0.34 -4.10
N HIS A 9 -10.86 -0.05 -5.02
CA HIS A 9 -10.28 -1.06 -5.90
C HIS A 9 -8.81 -1.36 -5.61
N SER A 10 -8.17 -0.56 -4.75
CA SER A 10 -6.76 -0.65 -4.35
C SER A 10 -6.58 -0.32 -2.86
N ASN A 11 -7.45 -0.85 -2.00
CA ASN A 11 -7.52 -0.52 -0.56
C ASN A 11 -6.19 -0.72 0.19
N GLN A 12 -5.46 -1.81 -0.04
CA GLN A 12 -4.14 -2.01 0.58
C GLN A 12 -3.14 -0.90 0.22
N LEU A 13 -3.06 -0.54 -1.06
CA LEU A 13 -2.19 0.55 -1.52
C LEU A 13 -2.69 1.92 -1.03
N TRP A 14 -4.00 2.09 -0.91
CA TRP A 14 -4.60 3.28 -0.33
C TRP A 14 -4.19 3.44 1.13
N ASN A 15 -4.22 2.38 1.94
CA ASN A 15 -3.77 2.42 3.33
C ASN A 15 -2.26 2.69 3.44
N VAL A 16 -1.45 2.15 2.51
CA VAL A 16 -0.01 2.44 2.45
C VAL A 16 0.26 3.93 2.17
N SER A 17 -0.61 4.61 1.41
CA SER A 17 -0.46 6.04 1.13
C SER A 17 -0.55 6.93 2.37
N ALA A 18 -1.17 6.46 3.46
CA ALA A 18 -1.25 7.18 4.73
C ALA A 18 0.04 7.10 5.58
N VAL A 19 1.03 6.29 5.17
CA VAL A 19 2.30 6.16 5.88
C VAL A 19 3.19 7.36 5.57
N ALA A 20 3.44 8.19 6.58
CA ALA A 20 4.17 9.46 6.44
C ALA A 20 5.65 9.36 6.03
N SER A 21 6.22 8.16 5.87
CA SER A 21 7.64 7.98 5.54
C SER A 21 7.86 6.83 4.56
N TRP A 22 8.57 7.12 3.47
CA TRP A 22 8.98 6.13 2.47
C TRP A 22 9.85 5.02 3.04
N ASN A 23 10.67 5.30 4.06
CA ASN A 23 11.46 4.27 4.74
C ASN A 23 10.55 3.24 5.44
N ARG A 24 9.44 3.71 6.03
CA ARG A 24 8.44 2.84 6.67
C ARG A 24 7.62 2.07 5.64
N VAL A 25 7.26 2.70 4.52
CA VAL A 25 6.60 2.04 3.38
C VAL A 25 7.47 0.89 2.86
N ASN A 26 8.73 1.17 2.52
CA ASN A 26 9.65 0.17 1.98
C ASN A 26 9.87 -1.00 2.95
N GLY A 27 10.12 -0.70 4.23
CA GLY A 27 10.29 -1.75 5.25
C GLY A 27 9.03 -2.60 5.43
N GLY A 28 7.84 -1.98 5.36
CA GLY A 28 6.55 -2.68 5.40
C GLY A 28 6.34 -3.59 4.20
N LEU A 29 6.59 -3.09 2.98
CA LEU A 29 6.43 -3.85 1.74
C LEU A 29 7.40 -5.03 1.64
N ILE A 30 8.66 -4.87 2.07
CA ILE A 30 9.62 -6.00 2.12
C ILE A 30 9.14 -7.11 3.07
N ARG A 31 8.51 -6.74 4.20
CA ARG A 31 7.97 -7.74 5.14
C ARG A 31 6.73 -8.42 4.58
N MET A 32 5.82 -7.65 3.97
CA MET A 32 4.63 -8.19 3.30
C MET A 32 5.01 -9.16 2.18
N TYR A 33 5.98 -8.78 1.33
CA TYR A 33 6.49 -9.62 0.24
C TYR A 33 7.07 -10.96 0.72
N LYS A 34 7.65 -11.01 1.93
CA LYS A 34 8.19 -12.25 2.50
C LYS A 34 7.12 -13.13 3.14
N ALA A 35 5.97 -12.56 3.46
CA ALA A 35 4.91 -13.21 4.23
C ALA A 35 3.74 -13.69 3.34
N GLU A 36 3.48 -13.00 2.22
CA GLU A 36 2.63 -13.47 1.12
C GLU A 36 3.37 -14.51 0.26
#